data_AF-A0A8T3BHM5-F1
#
_entry.id   AF-A0A8T3BHM5-F1
#
_cell.length_a   1.000
_cell.length_b   1.000
_cell.length_c   1.000
_cell.angle_alpha   90.00
_cell.angle_beta   90.00
_cell.angle_gamma   90.00
#
_symmetry.space_group_name_H-M   'P 1'
#
loop_
_entity.id
_entity.type
_entity.pdbx_description
1 polymer ?
#
loop_
_entity_poly.entity_id
_entity_poly.type
_entity_poly.pdbx_seq_one_letter_code
_entity_poly.pdbx_strand_id
1 'polypeptide(L)'
;MIRDIIKNKYDAPYLSWKKIPKPVRDMWFGEFQKEFRWLPEYSTRIRSNFERRGATRLRDMFTDIRKSGQRPNWIGEGVWADLSSAWATPEFIKMREQNKQNRASDCGGLGSSLHTGGSVPHTEHRRRLKAHLGREPTPLELHTRTHQHQADQQWVDEKSKKAHDDFLRVRESRQSTGEGSSSGSAHTSEYHTWSEVVGGRQRGRVYGMGSQAFAIEGSSYTSAFHDPSGAEESVSERVAALTREIEEMKRVQAREIEKMRKAQNEMQAELQSYRAGKQRKKDQQEQPSADSEDTDDD
;
A
#
# COMPACT_ATOMS: atom_id res chain seq x y z
N MET A 1 -23.79 17.35 -11.31
CA MET A 1 -23.67 16.31 -12.34
C MET A 1 -24.08 14.90 -11.91
N ILE A 2 -23.32 14.10 -11.12
CA ILE A 2 -23.77 12.73 -10.72
C ILE A 2 -25.13 12.76 -10.01
N ARG A 3 -25.32 13.78 -9.15
CA ARG A 3 -26.61 14.04 -8.49
C ARG A 3 -27.75 14.21 -9.50
N ASP A 4 -27.51 14.91 -10.60
CA ASP A 4 -28.52 15.24 -11.60
C ASP A 4 -28.83 14.03 -12.47
N ILE A 5 -27.82 13.24 -12.83
CA ILE A 5 -28.01 11.94 -13.48
C ILE A 5 -28.92 11.05 -12.63
N ILE A 6 -28.63 10.93 -11.33
CA ILE A 6 -29.47 10.15 -10.41
C ILE A 6 -30.90 10.70 -10.43
N LYS A 7 -31.10 11.99 -10.16
CA LYS A 7 -32.43 12.61 -10.13
C LYS A 7 -33.22 12.38 -11.42
N ASN A 8 -32.59 12.56 -12.57
CA ASN A 8 -33.25 12.46 -13.87
C ASN A 8 -33.59 11.03 -14.28
N LYS A 9 -32.90 10.04 -13.73
CA LYS A 9 -32.98 8.63 -14.15
C LYS A 9 -33.38 7.70 -12.99
N TYR A 10 -33.94 8.24 -11.91
CA TYR A 10 -34.38 7.46 -10.75
C TYR A 10 -35.79 6.91 -10.99
N ASP A 11 -35.88 5.63 -11.29
CA ASP A 11 -37.08 4.99 -11.83
C ASP A 11 -37.80 4.02 -10.88
N ALA A 12 -37.11 3.51 -9.84
CA ALA A 12 -37.66 2.52 -8.92
C ALA A 12 -37.18 2.76 -7.47
N PRO A 13 -37.81 2.14 -6.44
CA PRO A 13 -37.54 2.44 -5.03
C PRO A 13 -36.24 1.79 -4.50
N TYR A 14 -35.10 2.14 -5.09
CA TYR A 14 -33.78 1.70 -4.64
C TYR A 14 -33.38 2.31 -3.29
N LEU A 15 -33.60 1.57 -2.20
CA LEU A 15 -33.32 2.02 -0.82
C LEU A 15 -31.85 2.37 -0.54
N SER A 16 -30.92 1.87 -1.36
CA SER A 16 -29.50 2.22 -1.27
C SER A 16 -28.81 1.96 -2.60
N TRP A 17 -27.62 2.54 -2.77
CA TRP A 17 -26.81 2.36 -3.98
C TRP A 17 -26.53 0.90 -4.33
N LYS A 18 -26.31 0.06 -3.31
CA LYS A 18 -26.09 -1.38 -3.47
C LYS A 18 -27.33 -2.13 -3.95
N LYS A 19 -28.52 -1.61 -3.65
CA LYS A 19 -29.81 -2.19 -4.06
C LYS A 19 -30.24 -1.78 -5.48
N ILE A 20 -29.50 -0.86 -6.10
CA ILE A 20 -29.68 -0.54 -7.51
C ILE A 20 -29.14 -1.72 -8.34
N PRO A 21 -29.87 -2.23 -9.34
CA PRO A 21 -29.36 -3.23 -10.26
C PRO A 21 -28.10 -2.73 -10.99
N LYS A 22 -27.14 -3.63 -11.23
CA LYS A 22 -25.93 -3.30 -11.97
C LYS A 22 -26.22 -2.65 -13.35
N PRO A 23 -27.19 -3.15 -14.15
CA PRO A 23 -27.53 -2.52 -15.42
C PRO A 23 -27.96 -1.05 -15.30
N VAL A 24 -28.69 -0.70 -14.24
CA VAL A 24 -29.14 0.68 -13.99
C VAL A 24 -27.94 1.58 -13.64
N ARG A 25 -27.02 1.08 -12.79
CA ARG A 25 -25.77 1.82 -12.50
C ARG A 25 -24.87 1.94 -13.73
N ASP A 26 -24.85 0.93 -14.59
CA ASP A 26 -24.13 0.96 -15.86
C ASP A 26 -24.71 2.01 -16.81
N MET A 27 -26.04 2.12 -16.90
CA MET A 27 -26.73 3.19 -17.64
C MET A 27 -26.42 4.58 -17.08
N TRP A 28 -26.47 4.78 -15.75
CA TRP A 28 -26.11 6.06 -15.14
C TRP A 28 -24.65 6.45 -15.39
N PHE A 29 -23.75 5.47 -15.43
CA PHE A 29 -22.36 5.71 -15.79
C PHE A 29 -22.19 6.06 -17.28
N GLY A 30 -22.99 5.45 -18.16
CA GLY A 30 -23.05 5.82 -19.57
C GLY A 30 -23.47 7.28 -19.77
N GLU A 31 -24.44 7.78 -19.00
CA GLU A 31 -24.79 9.21 -19.00
C GLU A 31 -23.63 10.09 -18.53
N PHE A 32 -22.89 9.64 -17.51
CA PHE A 32 -21.70 10.35 -17.04
C PHE A 32 -20.58 10.38 -18.09
N GLN A 33 -20.44 9.33 -18.90
CA GLN A 33 -19.45 9.25 -19.99
C GLN A 33 -19.74 10.20 -21.15
N LYS A 34 -20.98 10.65 -21.34
CA LYS A 34 -21.31 11.62 -22.39
C LYS A 34 -20.69 12.98 -22.13
N GLU A 35 -20.58 13.35 -20.85
CA GLU A 35 -20.10 14.67 -20.40
C GLU A 35 -18.59 14.72 -20.12
N PHE A 36 -17.94 13.56 -20.01
CA PHE A 36 -16.55 13.47 -19.57
C PHE A 36 -15.73 12.52 -20.42
N ARG A 37 -14.50 12.92 -20.72
CA ARG A 37 -13.51 12.11 -21.44
C ARG A 37 -12.31 11.82 -20.57
N TRP A 38 -11.72 10.65 -20.75
CA TRP A 38 -10.51 10.21 -20.05
C TRP A 38 -9.78 9.15 -20.88
N LEU A 39 -8.50 8.93 -20.56
CA LEU A 39 -7.71 7.87 -21.17
C LEU A 39 -8.21 6.49 -20.72
N PRO A 40 -8.26 5.48 -21.62
CA PRO A 40 -8.78 4.14 -21.31
C PRO A 40 -8.16 3.49 -20.07
N GLU A 41 -6.88 3.73 -19.81
CA GLU A 41 -6.13 3.26 -18.63
C GLU A 41 -6.78 3.66 -17.29
N TYR A 42 -7.51 4.79 -17.24
CA TYR A 42 -8.18 5.26 -16.03
C TYR A 42 -9.61 4.74 -15.88
N SER A 43 -10.15 3.99 -16.84
CA SER A 43 -11.57 3.61 -16.88
C SER A 43 -12.03 2.88 -15.62
N THR A 44 -11.25 1.90 -15.15
CA THR A 44 -11.55 1.16 -13.92
C THR A 44 -11.55 2.06 -12.69
N ARG A 45 -10.56 2.96 -12.59
CA ARG A 45 -10.43 3.90 -11.47
C ARG A 45 -11.57 4.92 -11.45
N ILE A 46 -11.94 5.43 -12.62
CA ILE A 46 -13.03 6.40 -12.79
C ILE A 46 -14.37 5.73 -12.48
N ARG A 47 -14.59 4.50 -12.97
CA ARG A 47 -15.79 3.73 -12.63
C ARG A 47 -15.92 3.53 -11.12
N SER A 48 -14.83 3.11 -10.46
CA SER A 48 -14.81 2.90 -9.01
C SER A 48 -15.10 4.20 -8.24
N ASN A 49 -14.57 5.33 -8.70
CA ASN A 49 -14.87 6.63 -8.12
C ASN A 49 -16.33 7.04 -8.34
N PHE A 50 -16.88 6.81 -9.54
CA PHE A 50 -18.28 7.08 -9.84
C PHE A 50 -19.21 6.31 -8.90
N GLU A 51 -18.99 5.01 -8.72
CA GLU A 51 -19.75 4.16 -7.79
C GLU A 51 -19.70 4.71 -6.35
N ARG A 52 -18.50 5.04 -5.86
CA ARG A 52 -18.30 5.60 -4.51
C ARG A 52 -19.00 6.94 -4.32
N ARG A 53 -18.86 7.84 -5.31
CA ARG A 53 -19.47 9.18 -5.27
C ARG A 53 -20.97 9.10 -5.43
N GLY A 54 -21.48 8.26 -6.32
CA GLY A 54 -22.90 8.01 -6.50
C GLY A 54 -23.56 7.50 -5.23
N ALA A 55 -22.93 6.52 -4.57
CA ALA A 55 -23.41 6.00 -3.28
C ALA A 55 -23.51 7.08 -2.21
N THR A 56 -22.49 7.94 -2.14
CA THR A 56 -22.47 9.09 -1.23
C THR A 56 -23.61 10.05 -1.56
N ARG A 57 -23.74 10.48 -2.82
CA ARG A 57 -24.75 11.48 -3.23
C ARG A 57 -26.18 11.00 -3.02
N LEU A 58 -26.47 9.73 -3.32
CA LEU A 58 -27.80 9.15 -3.10
C LEU A 58 -28.15 9.12 -1.60
N ARG A 59 -27.23 8.64 -0.76
CA ARG A 59 -27.40 8.60 0.70
C ARG A 59 -27.64 9.99 1.28
N ASP A 60 -26.88 10.98 0.81
CA ASP A 60 -26.99 12.36 1.30
C ASP A 60 -28.37 12.93 0.93
N MET A 61 -28.81 12.79 -0.33
CA MET A 61 -30.16 13.20 -0.75
C MET A 61 -31.26 12.51 0.05
N PHE A 62 -31.16 11.20 0.28
CA PHE A 62 -32.13 10.48 1.11
C PHE A 62 -32.12 10.93 2.57
N THR A 63 -30.99 11.38 3.07
CA THR A 63 -30.90 11.95 4.42
C THR A 63 -31.66 13.27 4.48
N ASP A 64 -31.49 14.12 3.47
CA ASP A 64 -32.20 15.41 3.38
C ASP A 64 -33.72 15.19 3.24
N ILE A 65 -34.14 14.26 2.35
CA ILE A 65 -35.55 13.91 2.14
C ILE A 65 -36.20 13.38 3.41
N ARG A 66 -35.52 12.49 4.15
CA ARG A 66 -36.06 11.95 5.41
C ARG A 66 -36.08 12.99 6.53
N LYS A 67 -35.26 14.04 6.46
CA LYS A 67 -35.31 15.16 7.41
C LYS A 67 -36.45 16.13 7.09
N SER A 68 -36.69 16.42 5.82
CA SER A 68 -37.79 17.31 5.41
C SER A 68 -39.15 16.62 5.50
N GLY A 69 -39.19 15.29 5.31
CA GLY A 69 -40.44 14.53 5.24
C GLY A 69 -41.25 14.78 3.97
N GLN A 70 -40.70 15.55 3.02
CA GLN A 70 -41.40 15.96 1.80
C GLN A 70 -40.89 15.18 0.59
N ARG A 71 -41.82 14.75 -0.27
CA ARG A 71 -41.50 14.12 -1.56
C ARG A 71 -40.79 15.13 -2.47
N PRO A 72 -39.58 14.84 -2.96
CA PRO A 72 -38.95 15.69 -3.95
C PRO A 72 -39.60 15.50 -5.33
N ASN A 73 -39.53 16.52 -6.17
CA ASN A 73 -40.12 16.53 -7.52
C ASN A 73 -39.60 15.40 -8.45
N TRP A 74 -38.36 14.97 -8.27
CA TRP A 74 -37.72 13.95 -9.11
C TRP A 74 -38.06 12.50 -8.71
N ILE A 75 -38.78 12.28 -7.60
CA ILE A 75 -39.29 10.96 -7.23
C ILE A 75 -40.77 10.90 -7.58
N GLY A 76 -41.16 9.99 -8.47
CA GLY A 76 -42.57 9.74 -8.82
C GLY A 76 -43.40 9.31 -7.62
N GLU A 77 -44.71 9.57 -7.64
CA GLU A 77 -45.60 9.33 -6.50
C GLU A 77 -45.65 7.86 -6.04
N GLY A 78 -45.74 6.90 -6.98
CA GLY A 78 -45.71 5.48 -6.65
C GLY A 78 -44.39 5.05 -6.01
N VAL A 79 -43.26 5.47 -6.61
CA VAL A 79 -41.91 5.19 -6.06
C VAL A 79 -41.75 5.82 -4.67
N TRP A 80 -42.32 6.99 -4.44
CA TRP A 80 -42.33 7.63 -3.13
C TRP A 80 -43.12 6.81 -2.11
N ALA A 81 -44.31 6.35 -2.45
CA ALA A 81 -45.12 5.51 -1.56
C ALA A 81 -44.36 4.22 -1.15
N ASP A 82 -43.69 3.57 -2.11
CA ASP A 82 -42.88 2.37 -1.84
C ASP A 82 -41.68 2.69 -0.93
N LEU A 83 -40.97 3.79 -1.18
CA LEU A 83 -39.86 4.23 -0.34
C LEU A 83 -40.32 4.56 1.09
N SER A 84 -41.42 5.29 1.22
CA SER A 84 -42.02 5.65 2.51
C SER A 84 -42.45 4.41 3.28
N SER A 85 -43.10 3.45 2.62
CA SER A 85 -43.49 2.17 3.21
C SER A 85 -42.27 1.40 3.71
N ALA A 86 -41.23 1.28 2.87
CA ALA A 86 -40.00 0.60 3.25
C ALA A 86 -39.27 1.27 4.44
N TRP A 87 -39.27 2.61 4.52
CA TRP A 87 -38.68 3.35 5.64
C TRP A 87 -39.53 3.31 6.92
N ALA A 88 -40.82 3.01 6.81
CA ALA A 88 -41.72 2.86 7.96
C ALA A 88 -41.66 1.46 8.61
N THR A 89 -40.95 0.50 7.99
CA THR A 89 -40.80 -0.85 8.56
C THR A 89 -40.13 -0.81 9.95
N PRO A 90 -40.60 -1.61 10.92
CA PRO A 90 -40.00 -1.68 12.27
C PRO A 90 -38.50 -1.99 12.22
N GLU A 91 -38.07 -2.84 11.30
CA GLU A 91 -36.68 -3.22 11.10
C GLU A 91 -35.82 -2.01 10.70
N PHE A 92 -36.31 -1.19 9.77
CA PHE A 92 -35.60 0.01 9.32
C PHE A 92 -35.53 1.06 10.43
N ILE A 93 -36.62 1.26 11.16
CA ILE A 93 -36.67 2.18 12.31
C ILE A 93 -35.70 1.73 13.40
N LYS A 94 -35.72 0.44 13.77
CA LYS A 94 -34.79 -0.14 14.75
C LYS A 94 -33.34 0.06 14.33
N MET A 95 -33.00 -0.25 13.08
CA MET A 95 -31.66 -0.04 12.54
C MET A 95 -31.25 1.44 12.58
N ARG A 96 -32.16 2.36 12.25
CA ARG A 96 -31.92 3.80 12.32
C ARG A 96 -31.64 4.26 13.75
N GLU A 97 -32.44 3.83 14.72
CA GLU A 97 -32.29 4.25 16.11
C GLU A 97 -31.03 3.65 16.74
N GLN A 98 -30.72 2.39 16.46
CA GLN A 98 -29.44 1.78 16.86
C GLN A 98 -28.25 2.56 16.28
N ASN A 99 -28.30 2.93 15.00
CA ASN A 99 -27.24 3.74 14.40
C ASN A 99 -27.14 5.16 14.98
N LYS A 100 -28.25 5.73 15.47
CA LYS A 100 -28.25 7.01 16.19
C LYS A 100 -27.62 6.86 17.57
N GLN A 101 -28.00 5.83 18.31
CA GLN A 101 -27.39 5.49 19.60
C GLN A 101 -25.90 5.21 19.46
N ASN A 102 -25.48 4.46 18.44
CA ASN A 102 -24.06 4.20 18.16
C ASN A 102 -23.27 5.47 17.82
N ARG A 103 -23.90 6.49 17.23
CA ARG A 103 -23.24 7.80 17.01
C ARG A 103 -23.20 8.66 18.27
N ALA A 104 -24.18 8.49 19.15
CA ALA A 104 -24.25 9.16 20.45
C ALA A 104 -23.57 8.36 21.57
N SER A 105 -22.88 7.26 21.26
CA SER A 105 -22.30 6.38 22.27
C SER A 105 -21.11 7.04 22.93
N ASP A 106 -21.09 7.03 24.25
CA ASP A 106 -20.10 7.73 25.07
C ASP A 106 -18.82 6.91 25.36
N CYS A 107 -18.42 6.02 24.44
CA CYS A 107 -17.26 5.13 24.59
C CYS A 107 -17.13 4.43 25.96
N GLY A 108 -18.25 4.04 26.60
CA GLY A 108 -18.23 3.43 27.94
C GLY A 108 -18.14 4.41 29.10
N GLY A 109 -18.63 5.64 28.93
CA GLY A 109 -18.61 6.69 29.96
C GLY A 109 -17.38 7.62 29.87
N LEU A 110 -16.63 7.55 28.77
CA LEU A 110 -15.33 8.23 28.59
C LEU A 110 -15.40 9.40 27.59
N GLY A 111 -16.58 9.80 27.14
CA GLY A 111 -16.71 10.83 26.13
C GLY A 111 -16.73 10.31 24.70
N SER A 112 -16.95 11.24 23.79
CA SER A 112 -16.57 11.06 22.39
C SER A 112 -15.05 10.94 22.28
N SER A 113 -14.58 10.05 21.42
CA SER A 113 -13.16 9.94 21.10
C SER A 113 -12.77 11.04 20.12
N LEU A 114 -11.89 11.93 20.55
CA LEU A 114 -11.40 13.12 19.89
C LEU A 114 -9.89 13.02 19.64
N HIS A 115 -9.36 13.89 18.78
CA HIS A 115 -7.93 14.00 18.50
C HIS A 115 -7.64 15.39 17.93
N THR A 116 -6.42 15.89 18.13
CA THR A 116 -5.89 17.18 17.62
C THR A 116 -5.10 17.03 16.32
N GLY A 117 -5.06 15.82 15.74
CA GLY A 117 -4.33 15.52 14.50
C GLY A 117 -4.86 16.24 13.25
N GLY A 118 -6.07 16.78 13.29
CA GLY A 118 -6.70 17.47 12.15
C GLY A 118 -6.92 16.54 10.95
N SER A 119 -6.99 17.11 9.74
CA SER A 119 -7.14 16.35 8.49
C SER A 119 -5.82 15.73 7.99
N VAL A 120 -4.87 15.46 8.88
CA VAL A 120 -3.57 14.89 8.56
C VAL A 120 -3.54 13.43 9.04
N PRO A 121 -3.19 12.45 8.18
CA PRO A 121 -3.11 11.05 8.59
C PRO A 121 -2.12 10.81 9.73
N HIS A 122 -2.40 9.85 10.62
CA HIS A 122 -1.48 9.45 11.69
C HIS A 122 -0.12 8.96 11.16
N THR A 123 -0.07 8.40 9.95
CA THR A 123 1.19 8.02 9.28
C THR A 123 2.07 9.22 8.99
N GLU A 124 1.47 10.35 8.60
CA GLU A 124 2.20 11.60 8.36
C GLU A 124 2.65 12.25 9.67
N HIS A 125 1.81 12.23 10.72
CA HIS A 125 2.21 12.66 12.06
C HIS A 125 3.41 11.86 12.57
N ARG A 126 3.40 10.53 12.39
CA ARG A 126 4.55 9.68 12.70
C ARG A 126 5.78 10.06 11.88
N ARG A 127 5.66 10.21 10.56
CA ARG A 127 6.79 10.56 9.69
C ARG A 127 7.46 11.85 10.14
N ARG A 128 6.66 12.87 10.47
CA ARG A 128 7.14 14.15 11.02
C ARG A 128 7.83 13.96 12.37
N LEU A 129 7.24 13.16 13.25
CA LEU A 129 7.80 12.89 14.58
C LEU A 129 9.10 12.07 14.50
N LYS A 130 9.18 11.09 13.60
CA LYS A 130 10.40 10.32 13.31
C LYS A 130 11.52 11.22 12.84
N ALA A 131 11.23 12.13 11.91
CA ALA A 131 12.21 13.09 11.42
C ALA A 131 12.72 14.02 12.54
N HIS A 132 11.84 14.40 13.47
CA HIS A 132 12.21 15.25 14.60
C HIS A 132 13.03 14.51 15.67
N LEU A 133 12.68 13.24 15.98
CA LEU A 133 13.35 12.43 17.01
C LEU A 133 14.63 11.74 16.50
N GLY A 134 14.80 11.61 15.19
CA GLY A 134 15.88 10.83 14.58
C GLY A 134 15.73 9.30 14.77
N ARG A 135 14.65 8.84 15.40
CA ARG A 135 14.32 7.42 15.63
C ARG A 135 12.84 7.15 15.41
N GLU A 136 12.45 5.88 15.35
CA GLU A 136 11.04 5.52 15.34
C GLU A 136 10.32 6.02 16.61
N PRO A 137 9.21 6.75 16.47
CA PRO A 137 8.39 7.14 17.60
C PRO A 137 7.73 5.93 18.26
N THR A 138 7.55 5.99 19.57
CA THR A 138 6.79 4.99 20.31
C THR A 138 5.28 5.20 20.11
N PRO A 139 4.43 4.18 20.39
CA PRO A 139 2.97 4.35 20.37
C PRO A 139 2.50 5.51 21.25
N LEU A 140 3.13 5.63 22.44
CA LEU A 140 2.81 6.65 23.42
C LEU A 140 3.13 8.05 22.91
N GLU A 141 4.31 8.25 22.30
CA GLU A 141 4.70 9.55 21.73
C GLU A 141 3.77 10.00 20.60
N LEU A 142 3.39 9.06 19.73
CA LEU A 142 2.43 9.34 18.66
C LEU A 142 1.04 9.67 19.22
N HIS A 143 0.59 8.92 20.24
CA HIS A 143 -0.68 9.14 20.91
C HIS A 143 -0.72 10.53 21.55
N THR A 144 0.29 10.87 22.36
CA THR A 144 0.46 12.18 22.99
C THR A 144 0.45 13.31 21.95
N ARG A 145 1.19 13.15 20.83
CA ARG A 145 1.25 14.15 19.76
C ARG A 145 -0.12 14.45 19.11
N THR A 146 -1.01 13.45 19.10
CA THR A 146 -2.30 13.51 18.40
C THR A 146 -3.51 13.64 19.32
N HIS A 147 -3.35 13.46 20.63
CA HIS A 147 -4.44 13.50 21.62
C HIS A 147 -4.15 14.42 22.81
N GLN A 148 -3.11 15.25 22.72
CA GLN A 148 -2.92 16.40 23.61
C GLN A 148 -2.92 17.72 22.84
N HIS A 149 -3.40 18.75 23.51
CA HIS A 149 -3.25 20.13 23.10
C HIS A 149 -1.78 20.55 23.26
N GLN A 150 -1.19 21.08 22.19
CA GLN A 150 0.25 21.38 22.19
C GLN A 150 0.61 22.62 23.03
N ALA A 151 -0.38 23.46 23.37
CA ALA A 151 -0.17 24.70 24.12
C ALA A 151 -0.06 24.47 25.63
N ASP A 152 -0.89 23.58 26.18
CA ASP A 152 -1.06 23.36 27.63
C ASP A 152 -0.87 21.88 28.03
N GLN A 153 -0.60 21.00 27.05
CA GLN A 153 -0.43 19.55 27.23
C GLN A 153 -1.65 18.84 27.85
N GLN A 154 -2.83 19.46 27.79
CA GLN A 154 -4.05 18.84 28.27
C GLN A 154 -4.56 17.77 27.30
N TRP A 155 -5.13 16.70 27.87
CA TRP A 155 -5.77 15.63 27.10
C TRP A 155 -7.07 16.12 26.45
N VAL A 156 -7.27 15.72 25.20
CA VAL A 156 -8.46 16.12 24.41
C VAL A 156 -9.75 15.45 24.87
N ASP A 157 -9.63 14.29 25.53
CA ASP A 157 -10.73 13.52 26.10
C ASP A 157 -10.22 12.55 27.18
N GLU A 158 -11.16 12.04 27.99
CA GLU A 158 -10.86 11.13 29.10
C GLU A 158 -10.36 9.76 28.61
N LYS A 159 -10.84 9.30 27.45
CA LYS A 159 -10.38 8.04 26.83
C LYS A 159 -8.89 8.05 26.51
N SER A 160 -8.39 9.17 26.01
CA SER A 160 -7.00 9.38 25.61
C SER A 160 -6.09 9.44 26.81
N LYS A 161 -6.53 10.13 27.87
CA LYS A 161 -5.86 10.14 29.17
C LYS A 161 -5.79 8.73 29.76
N LYS A 162 -6.93 8.03 29.82
CA LYS A 162 -6.99 6.64 30.33
C LYS A 162 -6.06 5.70 29.58
N ALA A 163 -6.05 5.75 28.24
CA ALA A 163 -5.17 4.93 27.42
C ALA A 163 -3.68 5.17 27.71
N HIS A 164 -3.30 6.45 27.91
CA HIS A 164 -1.95 6.81 28.31
C HIS A 164 -1.59 6.28 29.71
N ASP A 165 -2.46 6.51 30.69
CA ASP A 165 -2.21 6.13 32.08
C ASP A 165 -2.14 4.61 32.26
N ASP A 166 -3.01 3.86 31.58
CA ASP A 166 -2.97 2.40 31.59
C ASP A 166 -1.71 1.85 30.90
N PHE A 167 -1.23 2.49 29.83
CA PHE A 167 0.02 2.10 29.19
C PHE A 167 1.22 2.30 30.11
N LEU A 168 1.28 3.45 30.80
CA LEU A 168 2.33 3.70 31.78
C LEU A 168 2.31 2.67 32.91
N ARG A 169 1.13 2.34 33.43
CA ARG A 169 0.93 1.34 34.49
C ARG A 169 1.46 -0.03 34.08
N VAL A 170 1.12 -0.52 32.89
CA VAL A 170 1.59 -1.82 32.38
C VAL A 170 3.10 -1.80 32.08
N ARG A 171 3.61 -0.69 31.55
CA ARG A 171 5.04 -0.54 31.27
C ARG A 171 5.87 -0.60 32.55
N GLU A 172 5.42 0.08 33.60
CA GLU A 172 6.07 0.06 34.91
C GLU A 172 6.05 -1.35 35.53
N SER A 173 4.90 -2.04 35.49
CA SER A 173 4.81 -3.41 36.03
C SER A 173 5.76 -4.39 35.35
N ARG A 174 5.95 -4.27 34.03
CA ARG A 174 6.88 -5.11 33.24
C ARG A 174 8.35 -4.81 33.53
N GLN A 175 8.68 -3.55 33.81
CA GLN A 175 10.04 -3.16 34.23
C GLN A 175 10.38 -3.70 35.62
N SER A 176 9.42 -3.73 36.55
CA SER A 176 9.62 -4.29 37.89
C SER A 176 9.76 -5.81 37.93
N THR A 177 9.30 -6.53 36.90
CA THR A 177 9.39 -8.01 36.80
C THR A 177 10.66 -8.52 36.10
N GLY A 178 11.55 -7.63 35.65
CA GLY A 178 12.89 -8.00 35.16
C GLY A 178 12.95 -8.48 33.70
N GLU A 179 11.88 -8.32 32.92
CA GLU A 179 11.88 -8.63 31.48
C GLU A 179 12.57 -7.51 30.67
N GLY A 180 13.89 -7.39 30.81
CA GLY A 180 14.72 -6.44 30.06
C GLY A 180 14.86 -6.86 28.60
N SER A 181 14.06 -6.27 27.71
CA SER A 181 14.09 -6.57 26.28
C SER A 181 15.28 -5.89 25.57
N SER A 182 16.08 -6.69 24.85
CA SER A 182 17.17 -6.22 23.97
C SER A 182 16.67 -5.22 22.93
N SER A 183 17.49 -4.21 22.62
CA SER A 183 17.11 -2.96 21.93
C SER A 183 16.38 -3.10 20.59
N GLY A 184 16.44 -4.25 19.92
CA GLY A 184 15.67 -4.53 18.69
C GLY A 184 14.25 -5.08 18.92
N SER A 185 13.97 -5.66 20.09
CA SER A 185 12.68 -6.27 20.49
C SER A 185 11.79 -5.29 21.29
N ALA A 186 12.37 -4.22 21.84
CA ALA A 186 11.66 -3.25 22.67
C ALA A 186 10.54 -2.51 21.92
N HIS A 187 10.74 -2.13 20.66
CA HIS A 187 9.73 -1.39 19.88
C HIS A 187 8.48 -2.24 19.63
N THR A 188 8.66 -3.49 19.19
CA THR A 188 7.59 -4.48 19.01
C THR A 188 6.88 -4.79 20.33
N SER A 189 7.63 -4.89 21.43
CA SER A 189 7.08 -5.06 22.79
C SER A 189 6.18 -3.89 23.23
N GLU A 190 6.59 -2.64 22.98
CA GLU A 190 5.76 -1.47 23.30
C GLU A 190 4.47 -1.42 22.45
N TYR A 191 4.49 -1.88 21.21
CA TYR A 191 3.26 -1.99 20.40
C TYR A 191 2.30 -3.03 20.92
N HIS A 192 2.79 -4.22 21.26
CA HIS A 192 1.95 -5.26 21.85
C HIS A 192 1.33 -4.76 23.16
N THR A 193 2.13 -4.10 24.00
CA THR A 193 1.67 -3.46 25.23
C THR A 193 0.56 -2.44 24.96
N TRP A 194 0.76 -1.56 23.98
CA TRP A 194 -0.25 -0.56 23.61
C TRP A 194 -1.54 -1.21 23.10
N SER A 195 -1.42 -2.18 22.20
CA SER A 195 -2.56 -2.92 21.65
C SER A 195 -3.38 -3.56 22.75
N GLU A 196 -2.73 -4.26 23.69
CA GLU A 196 -3.39 -4.89 24.84
C GLU A 196 -4.16 -3.88 25.69
N VAL A 197 -3.52 -2.77 26.07
CA VAL A 197 -4.09 -1.71 26.92
C VAL A 197 -5.34 -1.08 26.31
N VAL A 198 -5.33 -0.85 25.01
CA VAL A 198 -6.45 -0.18 24.33
C VAL A 198 -7.57 -1.14 23.88
N GLY A 199 -7.54 -2.38 24.33
CA GLY A 199 -8.57 -3.38 24.03
C GLY A 199 -8.38 -4.10 22.70
N GLY A 200 -7.13 -4.17 22.23
CA GLY A 200 -6.72 -4.90 21.04
C GLY A 200 -7.21 -4.30 19.73
N ARG A 201 -7.23 -5.16 18.71
CA ARG A 201 -7.61 -4.79 17.34
C ARG A 201 -9.12 -4.90 17.17
N GLN A 202 -9.79 -3.76 17.01
CA GLN A 202 -11.21 -3.68 16.75
C GLN A 202 -11.47 -3.33 15.28
N ARG A 203 -12.19 -4.20 14.55
CA ARG A 203 -12.51 -4.02 13.12
C ARG A 203 -11.28 -3.66 12.26
N GLY A 204 -10.16 -4.31 12.55
CA GLY A 204 -8.89 -4.08 11.85
C GLY A 204 -8.14 -2.80 12.26
N ARG A 205 -8.47 -2.17 13.37
CA ARG A 205 -7.77 -0.95 13.84
C ARG A 205 -7.42 -1.07 15.31
N VAL A 206 -6.28 -0.48 15.69
CA VAL A 206 -5.90 -0.29 17.09
C VAL A 206 -6.02 1.20 17.41
N TYR A 207 -6.60 1.52 18.56
CA TYR A 207 -6.82 2.89 18.99
C TYR A 207 -5.49 3.68 19.05
N GLY A 208 -5.51 4.96 18.64
CA GLY A 208 -4.33 5.82 18.58
C GLY A 208 -3.30 5.49 17.46
N MET A 209 -3.39 4.32 16.81
CA MET A 209 -2.35 3.80 15.90
C MET A 209 -2.64 3.95 14.40
N GLY A 210 -3.85 4.36 14.02
CA GLY A 210 -4.22 4.49 12.60
C GLY A 210 -4.10 3.17 11.83
N SER A 211 -3.62 3.21 10.59
CA SER A 211 -3.43 2.03 9.73
C SER A 211 -2.17 1.21 10.05
N GLN A 212 -1.45 1.52 11.13
CA GLN A 212 -0.13 0.92 11.41
C GLN A 212 -0.18 -0.34 12.26
N ALA A 213 -1.32 -0.65 12.89
CA ALA A 213 -1.52 -1.92 13.57
C ALA A 213 -1.16 -3.14 12.67
N PHE A 214 -1.35 -2.98 11.36
CA PHE A 214 -1.06 -4.00 10.34
C PHE A 214 0.44 -4.24 10.08
N ALA A 215 1.25 -3.18 10.12
CA ALA A 215 2.66 -3.25 9.72
C ALA A 215 3.55 -4.00 10.74
N ILE A 216 3.05 -4.20 11.95
CA ILE A 216 3.85 -4.63 13.11
C ILE A 216 3.61 -6.11 13.44
N GLU A 217 2.45 -6.64 13.06
CA GLU A 217 2.03 -8.02 13.32
C GLU A 217 2.20 -8.94 12.09
N GLY A 218 2.95 -8.50 11.06
CA GLY A 218 3.07 -9.22 9.79
C GLY A 218 1.75 -9.38 9.01
N SER A 219 0.67 -8.73 9.47
CA SER A 219 -0.66 -8.81 8.89
C SER A 219 -0.87 -7.69 7.88
N SER A 220 -0.47 -7.91 6.64
CA SER A 220 -0.87 -7.06 5.52
C SER A 220 -2.40 -7.12 5.34
N TYR A 221 -3.14 -6.08 5.76
CA TYR A 221 -4.41 -5.77 5.11
C TYR A 221 -4.25 -4.54 4.21
N THR A 222 -4.42 -4.86 2.93
CA THR A 222 -4.78 -4.04 1.79
C THR A 222 -5.69 -2.87 2.18
N SER A 223 -5.16 -1.66 2.10
CA SER A 223 -6.01 -0.52 1.75
C SER A 223 -6.75 -0.87 0.45
N ALA A 224 -8.02 -0.48 0.28
CA ALA A 224 -8.76 -0.63 -0.99
C ALA A 224 -8.16 0.16 -2.18
N PHE A 225 -6.92 0.62 -2.03
CA PHE A 225 -6.06 1.26 -3.02
C PHE A 225 -4.75 0.50 -3.25
N HIS A 226 -4.59 -0.68 -2.65
CA HIS A 226 -3.49 -1.59 -2.92
C HIS A 226 -4.07 -2.98 -3.14
N ASP A 227 -3.88 -3.49 -4.35
CA ASP A 227 -4.06 -4.89 -4.67
C ASP A 227 -2.73 -5.61 -4.36
N PRO A 228 -2.69 -6.59 -3.43
CA PRO A 228 -1.64 -7.59 -3.36
C PRO A 228 -2.25 -8.97 -3.55
N SER A 229 -3.38 -9.10 -4.25
CA SER A 229 -3.92 -10.38 -4.69
C SER A 229 -2.94 -11.00 -5.68
N GLY A 230 -1.92 -11.66 -5.13
CA GLY A 230 -0.87 -12.38 -5.83
C GLY A 230 0.55 -12.00 -5.45
N ALA A 231 0.79 -10.89 -4.73
CA ALA A 231 2.14 -10.29 -4.71
C ALA A 231 3.18 -11.02 -3.85
N GLU A 232 2.86 -11.64 -2.70
CA GLU A 232 3.93 -12.23 -1.88
C GLU A 232 4.42 -13.59 -2.42
N GLU A 233 3.52 -14.46 -2.87
CA GLU A 233 3.87 -15.73 -3.52
C GLU A 233 4.57 -15.47 -4.87
N SER A 234 4.10 -14.47 -5.61
CA SER A 234 4.69 -13.98 -6.87
C SER A 234 6.05 -13.30 -6.70
N VAL A 235 6.30 -12.56 -5.62
CA VAL A 235 7.57 -11.82 -5.46
C VAL A 235 8.70 -12.77 -5.12
N SER A 236 8.45 -13.75 -4.25
CA SER A 236 9.43 -14.81 -3.98
C SER A 236 9.77 -15.59 -5.26
N GLU A 237 8.74 -15.94 -6.05
CA GLU A 237 8.93 -16.67 -7.31
C GLU A 237 9.62 -15.82 -8.38
N ARG A 238 9.31 -14.52 -8.48
CA ARG A 238 10.03 -13.58 -9.36
C ARG A 238 11.47 -13.33 -8.93
N VAL A 239 11.74 -13.23 -7.63
CA VAL A 239 13.11 -13.09 -7.10
C VAL A 239 13.90 -14.36 -7.40
N ALA A 240 13.31 -15.55 -7.21
CA ALA A 240 13.94 -16.81 -7.57
C ALA A 240 14.19 -16.94 -9.07
N ALA A 241 13.24 -16.53 -9.92
CA ALA A 241 13.39 -16.53 -11.38
C ALA A 241 14.49 -15.57 -11.84
N LEU A 242 14.49 -14.32 -11.36
CA LEU A 242 15.53 -13.34 -11.67
C LEU A 242 16.91 -13.77 -11.16
N THR A 243 16.98 -14.42 -9.99
CA THR A 243 18.24 -14.96 -9.47
C THR A 243 18.79 -16.08 -10.36
N ARG A 244 17.94 -16.98 -10.86
CA ARG A 244 18.35 -18.00 -11.84
C ARG A 244 18.83 -17.38 -13.15
N GLU A 245 18.12 -16.37 -13.65
CA GLU A 245 18.48 -15.67 -14.90
C GLU A 245 19.83 -14.95 -14.76
N ILE A 246 20.09 -14.31 -13.61
CA ILE A 246 21.39 -13.70 -13.31
C ILE A 246 22.50 -14.75 -13.24
N GLU A 247 22.27 -15.91 -12.62
CA GLU A 247 23.26 -16.99 -12.61
C GLU A 247 23.53 -17.55 -14.00
N GLU A 248 22.51 -17.70 -14.83
CA GLU A 248 22.66 -18.18 -16.20
C GLU A 248 23.41 -17.18 -17.07
N MET A 249 23.09 -15.88 -16.97
CA MET A 249 23.87 -14.81 -17.60
C MET A 249 25.34 -14.85 -17.20
N LYS A 250 25.62 -15.05 -15.89
CA LYS A 250 27.01 -15.18 -15.40
C LYS A 250 27.72 -16.41 -15.99
N ARG A 251 27.02 -17.54 -16.14
CA ARG A 251 27.59 -18.76 -16.77
C ARG A 251 27.88 -18.55 -18.25
N VAL A 252 26.99 -17.89 -18.99
CA VAL A 252 27.19 -17.55 -20.41
C VAL A 252 28.36 -16.59 -20.57
N GLN A 253 28.39 -15.53 -19.77
CA GLN A 253 29.47 -14.53 -19.80
C GLN A 253 30.84 -15.16 -19.47
N ALA A 254 30.91 -16.09 -18.51
CA ALA A 254 32.14 -16.81 -18.20
C ALA A 254 32.64 -17.66 -19.39
N ARG A 255 31.73 -18.34 -20.10
CA ARG A 255 32.06 -19.12 -21.31
C ARG A 255 32.54 -18.22 -22.45
N GLU A 256 31.93 -17.06 -22.63
CA GLU A 256 32.36 -16.08 -23.63
C GLU A 256 33.74 -15.50 -23.31
N ILE A 257 34.01 -15.18 -22.05
CA ILE A 257 35.34 -14.74 -21.59
C ILE A 257 36.39 -15.81 -21.86
N GLU A 258 36.07 -17.09 -21.63
CA GLU A 258 37.00 -18.19 -21.88
C GLU A 258 37.26 -18.41 -23.38
N LYS A 259 36.22 -18.29 -24.22
CA LYS A 259 36.39 -18.30 -25.69
C LYS A 259 37.26 -17.14 -26.18
N MET A 260 37.02 -15.92 -25.67
CA MET A 260 37.85 -14.77 -26.02
C MET A 260 39.31 -14.96 -25.60
N ARG A 261 39.55 -15.50 -24.40
CA ARG A 261 40.92 -15.83 -23.94
C ARG A 261 41.59 -16.86 -24.83
N LYS A 262 40.87 -17.90 -25.25
CA LYS A 262 41.42 -18.92 -26.15
C LYS A 262 41.78 -18.32 -27.51
N ALA A 263 40.89 -17.53 -28.11
CA ALA A 263 41.14 -16.84 -29.37
C ALA A 263 42.33 -15.85 -29.25
N GLN A 264 42.46 -15.15 -28.12
CA GLN A 264 43.57 -14.25 -27.86
C GLN A 264 44.91 -15.02 -27.77
N ASN A 265 44.92 -16.19 -27.12
CA ASN A 265 46.10 -17.05 -27.02
C ASN A 265 46.50 -17.65 -28.37
N GLU A 266 45.53 -18.10 -29.17
CA GLU A 266 45.77 -18.63 -30.53
C GLU A 266 46.36 -17.54 -31.44
N MET A 267 45.79 -16.34 -31.41
CA MET A 267 46.32 -15.19 -32.16
C MET A 267 47.72 -14.77 -31.71
N GLN A 268 48.02 -14.83 -30.40
CA GLN A 268 49.38 -14.59 -29.90
C GLN A 268 50.37 -15.67 -30.36
N ALA A 269 49.95 -16.94 -30.37
CA ALA A 269 50.79 -18.04 -30.84
C ALA A 269 51.10 -17.93 -32.35
N GLU A 270 50.12 -17.55 -33.18
CA GLU A 270 50.33 -17.27 -34.60
C GLU A 270 51.27 -16.08 -34.84
N LEU A 271 51.13 -15.00 -34.07
CA LEU A 271 52.05 -13.86 -34.16
C LEU A 271 53.48 -14.24 -33.77
N GLN A 272 53.66 -15.11 -32.78
CA GLN A 272 54.97 -15.62 -32.38
C GLN A 272 55.57 -16.54 -33.45
N SER A 273 54.77 -17.45 -34.04
CA SER A 273 55.24 -18.34 -35.11
C SER A 273 55.62 -17.55 -36.38
N TYR A 274 54.85 -16.53 -36.73
CA TYR A 274 55.15 -15.62 -37.83
C TYR A 274 56.46 -14.85 -37.60
N ARG A 275 56.68 -14.32 -36.38
CA ARG A 275 57.94 -13.66 -36.00
C ARG A 275 59.14 -14.62 -36.08
N ALA A 276 58.99 -15.84 -35.58
CA ALA A 276 60.05 -16.86 -35.65
C ALA A 276 60.36 -17.28 -37.10
N GLY A 277 59.34 -17.40 -37.95
CA GLY A 277 59.50 -17.69 -39.38
C GLY A 277 60.20 -16.56 -40.14
N LYS A 278 59.91 -15.29 -39.81
CA LYS A 278 60.60 -14.13 -40.37
C LYS A 278 62.07 -14.09 -39.97
N GLN A 279 62.38 -14.43 -38.72
CA GLN A 279 63.76 -14.48 -38.22
C GLN A 279 64.57 -15.57 -38.94
N ARG A 280 64.03 -16.79 -39.06
CA ARG A 280 64.68 -17.90 -39.79
C ARG A 280 64.95 -17.60 -41.26
N LYS A 281 64.05 -16.88 -41.94
CA LYS A 281 64.27 -16.43 -43.33
C LYS A 281 65.37 -15.37 -43.42
N LYS A 282 65.51 -14.53 -42.40
CA LYS A 282 66.59 -13.53 -42.31
C LYS A 282 67.94 -14.22 -42.07
N ASP A 283 67.96 -15.22 -41.19
CA ASP A 283 69.17 -15.99 -40.87
C ASP A 283 69.64 -16.88 -42.06
N GLN A 284 68.73 -17.36 -42.91
CA GLN A 284 69.07 -18.09 -44.15
C GLN A 284 69.56 -17.19 -45.29
N GLN A 285 69.28 -15.89 -45.25
CA GLN A 285 69.69 -14.93 -46.28
C GLN A 285 71.08 -14.32 -45.99
N GLU A 286 71.62 -14.53 -44.79
CA GLU A 286 72.95 -14.06 -44.35
C GLU A 286 74.02 -15.18 -44.36
N GLN A 287 73.72 -16.40 -44.84
CA GLN A 287 74.75 -17.45 -45.03
C GLN A 287 75.52 -17.23 -46.36
N PRO A 288 76.85 -17.04 -46.34
CA PRO A 288 77.65 -16.91 -47.56
C PRO A 288 77.86 -18.28 -48.23
N SER A 289 77.76 -18.33 -49.56
CA SER A 289 78.15 -19.52 -50.34
C SER A 289 79.65 -19.74 -50.23
N ALA A 290 80.05 -20.89 -49.69
CA ALA A 290 81.44 -21.36 -49.74
C ALA A 290 81.59 -22.33 -50.92
N ASP A 291 82.66 -22.08 -51.67
CA ASP A 291 83.03 -22.62 -52.97
C ASP A 291 83.12 -24.14 -53.07
N SER A 292 82.92 -24.59 -54.31
CA SER A 292 83.34 -25.87 -54.86
C SER A 292 84.86 -25.99 -54.88
N GLU A 293 85.41 -27.01 -54.25
CA GLU A 293 86.70 -27.60 -54.63
C GLU A 293 86.44 -29.01 -55.17
N ASP A 294 86.57 -29.13 -56.49
CA ASP A 294 86.73 -30.38 -57.22
C ASP A 294 88.11 -30.94 -56.91
N THR A 295 88.13 -32.15 -56.37
CA THR A 295 89.26 -33.07 -56.44
C THR A 295 89.14 -33.87 -57.73
N ASP A 296 90.19 -33.92 -58.55
CA ASP A 296 90.49 -35.14 -59.31
C ASP A 296 92.01 -35.26 -59.57
N ASP A 297 92.43 -36.53 -59.48
CA ASP A 297 93.77 -37.11 -59.52
C ASP A 297 94.42 -37.14 -60.93
N ASP A 298 95.75 -37.31 -60.89
CA ASP A 298 96.75 -37.69 -61.93
C ASP A 298 97.15 -36.70 -63.05
#